data_AF-A0A8H6BEF7-F1
#
_entry.id   AF-A0A8H6BEF7-F1
#
_cell.length_a   1.000
_cell.length_b   1.000
_cell.length_c   1.000
_cell.angle_alpha   90.00
_cell.angle_beta   90.00
_cell.angle_gamma   90.00
#
_symmetry.space_group_name_H-M   'P 1'
#
loop_
_entity.id
_entity.type
_entity.pdbx_description
1 polymer ?
#
loop_
_entity_poly.entity_id
_entity_poly.type
_entity_poly.pdbx_seq_one_letter_code
_entity_poly.pdbx_strand_id
1 'polypeptide(L)'
;MGMQKYGKQLRVNKKLFGQLLEERSRLAEKLNFIIIANSEGKEHLKRIESKTDFVSIFPLEVISEVIRYLDQKDILSGLTVSHAWNQAFTSLPQALKFPKLVKPISRKRFAKFMQFCNAVFENSCSHRFIDKLEIIPVRNDELSVFSQLSEASIRISHLSLSLRVIDNLKLLKLLDSNDDMRKLFGLLDFLRFKCL
;
A
#
# COMPACT_ATOMS: atom_id res chain seq x y z
N MET A 1 -35.97 60.11 -46.31
CA MET A 1 -34.71 59.76 -45.60
C MET A 1 -34.98 59.77 -44.12
N GLY A 2 -34.77 58.66 -43.41
CA GLY A 2 -34.98 58.59 -41.96
C GLY A 2 -34.29 57.37 -41.38
N MET A 3 -32.98 57.48 -41.10
CA MET A 3 -32.22 56.45 -40.40
C MET A 3 -32.68 56.37 -38.93
N GLN A 4 -33.30 55.25 -38.54
CA GLN A 4 -33.49 54.92 -37.13
C GLN A 4 -32.14 54.58 -36.50
N LYS A 5 -31.61 55.50 -35.68
CA LYS A 5 -30.48 55.26 -34.79
C LYS A 5 -30.92 54.30 -33.67
N TYR A 6 -30.63 53.01 -33.82
CA TYR A 6 -30.71 52.04 -32.72
C TYR A 6 -29.56 52.27 -31.73
N GLY A 7 -29.65 53.34 -30.94
CA GLY A 7 -28.74 53.66 -29.84
C GLY A 7 -29.17 53.08 -28.49
N LYS A 8 -29.69 51.85 -28.45
CA LYS A 8 -29.98 51.17 -27.18
C LYS A 8 -28.80 50.28 -26.81
N GLN A 9 -27.87 50.82 -26.03
CA GLN A 9 -26.91 50.00 -25.31
C GLN A 9 -27.67 48.96 -24.48
N LEU A 10 -27.39 47.68 -24.72
CA LEU A 10 -27.84 46.58 -23.88
C LEU A 10 -27.36 46.84 -22.45
N ARG A 11 -28.28 47.20 -21.56
CA ARG A 11 -27.96 47.36 -20.13
C ARG A 11 -28.01 45.99 -19.48
N VAL A 12 -26.83 45.47 -19.11
CA VAL A 12 -26.72 44.20 -18.38
C VAL A 12 -27.32 44.37 -16.99
N ASN A 13 -28.33 43.58 -16.67
CA ASN A 13 -28.87 43.50 -15.31
C ASN A 13 -27.85 42.76 -14.44
N LYS A 14 -27.06 43.53 -13.67
CA LYS A 14 -25.97 43.02 -12.83
C LYS A 14 -26.42 41.92 -11.86
N LYS A 15 -27.65 42.00 -11.36
CA LYS A 15 -28.21 41.01 -10.41
C LYS A 15 -28.45 39.67 -11.09
N LEU A 16 -29.10 39.68 -12.25
CA LEU A 16 -29.34 38.46 -13.04
C LEU A 16 -28.04 37.85 -13.54
N PHE A 17 -27.07 38.68 -13.95
CA PHE A 17 -25.77 38.19 -14.39
C PHE A 17 -24.97 37.56 -13.25
N GLY A 18 -25.03 38.12 -12.04
CA GLY A 18 -24.44 37.52 -10.85
C GLY A 18 -25.03 36.14 -10.53
N GLN A 19 -26.36 36.01 -10.55
CA GLN A 19 -27.05 34.74 -10.34
C GLN A 19 -26.67 33.68 -11.40
N LEU A 20 -26.51 34.09 -12.66
CA LEU A 20 -26.07 33.20 -13.73
C LEU A 20 -24.62 32.72 -13.53
N LEU A 21 -23.72 33.58 -13.05
CA LEU A 21 -22.35 33.20 -12.75
C LEU A 21 -22.27 32.23 -11.56
N GLU A 22 -23.09 32.45 -10.52
CA GLU A 22 -23.18 31.55 -9.37
C GLU A 22 -23.72 30.17 -9.77
N GLU A 23 -24.83 30.10 -10.53
CA GLU A 23 -25.35 28.83 -11.02
C GLU A 23 -24.37 28.14 -11.99
N ARG A 24 -23.64 28.91 -12.81
CA ARG A 24 -22.58 28.37 -13.67
C ARG A 24 -21.49 27.67 -12.83
N SER A 25 -21.01 28.32 -11.77
CA SER A 25 -20.02 27.73 -10.86
C SER A 25 -20.58 26.51 -10.13
N ARG A 26 -21.82 26.58 -9.63
CA ARG A 26 -22.50 25.47 -8.95
C ARG A 26 -22.67 24.25 -9.87
N LEU A 27 -23.04 24.47 -11.13
CA LEU A 27 -23.18 23.40 -12.12
C LEU A 27 -21.81 22.80 -12.49
N ALA A 28 -20.77 23.63 -12.61
CA ALA A 28 -19.41 23.16 -12.84
C ALA A 28 -18.92 22.26 -11.70
N GLU A 29 -19.15 22.63 -10.44
CA GLU A 29 -18.85 21.81 -9.27
C GLU A 29 -19.64 20.49 -9.27
N LYS A 30 -20.96 20.56 -9.49
CA LYS A 30 -21.83 19.38 -9.50
C LYS A 30 -21.45 18.38 -10.60
N LEU A 31 -20.98 18.88 -11.74
CA LEU A 31 -20.55 18.06 -12.89
C LEU A 31 -19.05 17.71 -12.83
N ASN A 32 -18.34 18.17 -11.80
CA ASN A 32 -16.91 17.94 -11.58
C ASN A 32 -16.03 18.46 -12.73
N PHE A 33 -16.26 19.71 -13.16
CA PHE A 33 -15.46 20.43 -14.15
C PHE A 33 -14.89 21.73 -13.56
N ILE A 34 -13.72 22.15 -14.04
CA ILE A 34 -13.21 23.50 -13.87
C ILE A 34 -13.35 24.29 -15.17
N ILE A 35 -13.67 25.57 -15.05
CA ILE A 35 -13.75 26.51 -16.17
C ILE A 35 -12.38 27.21 -16.27
N ILE A 36 -11.66 27.01 -17.38
CA ILE A 36 -10.35 27.62 -17.62
C ILE A 36 -10.50 28.62 -18.75
N ALA A 37 -10.10 29.86 -18.52
CA ALA A 37 -9.98 30.85 -19.59
C ALA A 37 -8.57 30.80 -20.17
N ASN A 38 -8.46 30.76 -21.51
CA ASN A 38 -7.18 30.92 -22.19
C ASN A 38 -6.74 32.40 -22.21
N SER A 39 -5.54 32.68 -22.72
CA SER A 39 -4.99 34.06 -22.82
C SER A 39 -5.81 35.00 -23.72
N GLU A 40 -6.71 34.46 -24.54
CA GLU A 40 -7.65 35.21 -25.39
C GLU A 40 -9.03 35.41 -24.71
N GLY A 41 -9.20 34.94 -23.48
CA GLY A 41 -10.47 35.01 -22.74
C GLY A 41 -11.53 33.99 -23.19
N LYS A 42 -11.19 33.01 -24.03
CA LYS A 42 -12.08 31.90 -24.36
C LYS A 42 -12.06 30.86 -23.25
N GLU A 43 -13.25 30.57 -22.73
CA GLU A 43 -13.44 29.58 -21.68
C GLU A 43 -13.53 28.16 -22.26
N HIS A 44 -12.85 27.22 -21.61
CA HIS A 44 -12.93 25.79 -21.90
C HIS A 44 -13.20 25.03 -20.61
N LEU A 45 -14.03 23.99 -20.71
CA LEU A 45 -14.31 23.07 -19.60
C LEU A 45 -13.22 22.01 -19.54
N LYS A 46 -12.54 21.90 -18.40
CA LYS A 46 -11.64 20.78 -18.11
C LYS A 46 -12.28 19.91 -17.03
N ARG A 47 -12.47 18.63 -17.32
CA ARG A 47 -13.00 17.68 -16.34
C ARG A 47 -11.98 17.53 -15.21
N ILE A 48 -12.45 17.63 -13.97
CA ILE A 48 -11.67 17.20 -12.83
C ILE A 48 -11.71 15.68 -12.89
N GLU A 49 -10.59 15.06 -13.27
CA GLU A 49 -10.41 13.63 -13.09
C GLU A 49 -10.42 13.38 -11.58
N SER A 50 -11.59 13.03 -11.04
CA SER A 50 -11.63 12.37 -9.74
C SER A 50 -10.87 11.07 -9.93
N LYS A 51 -9.64 11.01 -9.40
CA LYS A 51 -8.98 9.73 -9.18
C LYS A 51 -9.83 8.99 -8.15
N THR A 52 -10.82 8.27 -8.65
CA THR A 52 -11.72 7.48 -7.83
C THR A 52 -10.85 6.43 -7.12
N ASP A 53 -10.85 6.49 -5.79
CA ASP A 53 -10.16 5.48 -4.99
C ASP A 53 -11.01 4.20 -4.98
N PHE A 54 -10.71 3.31 -5.92
CA PHE A 54 -11.43 2.05 -6.08
C PHE A 54 -11.34 1.13 -4.86
N VAL A 55 -10.26 1.23 -4.08
CA VAL A 55 -10.10 0.42 -2.85
C VAL A 55 -11.04 0.90 -1.74
N SER A 56 -11.44 2.17 -1.77
CA SER A 56 -12.42 2.72 -0.81
C SER A 56 -13.87 2.41 -1.17
N ILE A 57 -14.14 1.89 -2.38
CA ILE A 57 -15.51 1.74 -2.92
C ILE A 57 -15.86 0.28 -3.19
N PHE A 58 -14.90 -0.51 -3.69
CA PHE A 58 -15.19 -1.89 -4.05
C PHE A 58 -15.32 -2.81 -2.82
N PRO A 59 -16.12 -3.89 -2.94
CA PRO A 59 -16.16 -4.95 -1.94
C PRO A 59 -14.78 -5.57 -1.71
N LEU A 60 -14.54 -6.05 -0.50
CA LEU A 60 -13.25 -6.65 -0.11
C LEU A 60 -12.89 -7.85 -1.00
N GLU A 61 -13.87 -8.59 -1.49
CA GLU A 61 -13.69 -9.74 -2.38
C GLU A 61 -13.04 -9.30 -3.71
N VAL A 62 -13.52 -8.21 -4.30
CA VAL A 62 -12.98 -7.65 -5.55
C VAL A 62 -11.57 -7.11 -5.31
N ILE A 63 -11.37 -6.40 -4.20
CA ILE A 63 -10.04 -5.90 -3.81
C ILE A 63 -9.07 -7.07 -3.57
N SER A 64 -9.54 -8.16 -2.96
CA SER A 64 -8.74 -9.37 -2.72
C SER A 64 -8.22 -9.98 -4.02
N GLU A 65 -9.05 -9.99 -5.07
CA GLU A 65 -8.68 -10.52 -6.38
C GLU A 65 -7.60 -9.66 -7.02
N VAL A 66 -7.74 -8.33 -6.98
CA VAL A 66 -6.74 -7.39 -7.50
C VAL A 66 -5.41 -7.54 -6.77
N ILE A 67 -5.44 -7.67 -5.44
CA ILE A 67 -4.24 -7.76 -4.61
C ILE A 67 -3.44 -9.04 -4.90
N ARG A 68 -4.06 -10.13 -5.34
CA ARG A 68 -3.32 -11.35 -5.74
C ARG A 68 -2.35 -11.10 -6.91
N TYR A 69 -2.61 -10.08 -7.73
CA TYR A 69 -1.74 -9.70 -8.84
C TYR A 69 -0.66 -8.69 -8.46
N LEU A 70 -0.74 -8.10 -7.26
CA LEU A 70 0.26 -7.14 -6.79
C LEU A 70 1.47 -7.87 -6.19
N ASP A 71 2.65 -7.32 -6.44
CA ASP A 71 3.84 -7.77 -5.73
C ASP A 71 3.89 -7.19 -4.32
N GLN A 72 4.76 -7.73 -3.46
CA GLN A 72 4.85 -7.26 -2.09
C GLN A 72 5.34 -5.81 -1.98
N LYS A 73 6.09 -5.31 -2.97
CA LYS A 73 6.54 -3.92 -2.97
C LYS A 73 5.34 -3.00 -3.14
N ASP A 74 4.45 -3.32 -4.07
CA ASP A 74 3.22 -2.58 -4.34
C ASP A 74 2.24 -2.69 -3.15
N ILE A 75 2.14 -3.86 -2.52
CA ILE A 75 1.36 -4.04 -1.28
C ILE A 75 1.90 -3.14 -0.16
N LEU A 76 3.22 -3.14 0.08
CA LEU A 76 3.84 -2.31 1.12
C LEU A 76 3.70 -0.82 0.84
N SER A 77 3.80 -0.42 -0.43
CA SER A 77 3.51 0.95 -0.87
C SER A 77 2.04 1.30 -0.62
N GLY A 78 1.14 0.37 -0.92
CA GLY A 78 -0.30 0.51 -0.75
C GLY A 78 -0.73 0.81 0.69
N LEU A 79 -0.06 0.24 1.69
CA LEU A 79 -0.33 0.50 3.12
C LEU A 79 -0.20 1.97 3.53
N THR A 80 0.54 2.77 2.75
CA THR A 80 0.80 4.18 3.05
C THR A 80 -0.09 5.15 2.27
N VAL A 81 -0.97 4.64 1.39
CA VAL A 81 -1.79 5.47 0.51
C VAL A 81 -2.94 6.13 1.27
N SER A 82 -3.77 5.34 1.95
CA SER A 82 -4.90 5.83 2.74
C SER A 82 -5.29 4.82 3.82
N HIS A 83 -6.17 5.23 4.74
CA HIS A 83 -6.68 4.34 5.78
C HIS A 83 -7.45 3.14 5.18
N ALA A 84 -8.25 3.38 4.14
CA ALA A 84 -9.00 2.33 3.44
C ALA A 84 -8.07 1.31 2.77
N TRP A 85 -6.98 1.78 2.14
CA TRP A 85 -5.96 0.89 1.59
C TRP A 85 -5.33 0.03 2.68
N ASN A 86 -4.89 0.65 3.77
CA ASN A 86 -4.29 -0.05 4.89
C ASN A 86 -5.23 -1.14 5.45
N GLN A 87 -6.50 -0.79 5.68
CA GLN A 87 -7.52 -1.73 6.15
C GLN A 87 -7.74 -2.88 5.16
N ALA A 88 -7.80 -2.61 3.85
CA ALA A 88 -7.97 -3.63 2.84
C ALA A 88 -6.79 -4.63 2.79
N PHE A 89 -5.53 -4.15 2.81
CA PHE A 89 -4.36 -5.05 2.79
C PHE A 89 -4.20 -5.83 4.09
N THR A 90 -4.49 -5.21 5.23
CA THR A 90 -4.40 -5.87 6.54
C THR A 90 -5.52 -6.87 6.78
N SER A 91 -6.66 -6.73 6.09
CA SER A 91 -7.77 -7.69 6.14
C SER A 91 -7.55 -8.94 5.28
N LEU A 92 -6.42 -9.06 4.57
CA LEU A 92 -6.16 -10.15 3.62
C LEU A 92 -4.98 -11.03 4.04
N PRO A 93 -5.24 -12.15 4.75
CA PRO A 93 -4.21 -13.11 5.16
C PRO A 93 -3.43 -13.71 3.97
N GLN A 94 -4.04 -13.72 2.78
CA GLN A 94 -3.43 -14.27 1.56
C GLN A 94 -2.15 -13.53 1.16
N ALA A 95 -2.05 -12.22 1.46
CA ALA A 95 -0.85 -11.43 1.22
C ALA A 95 0.38 -11.93 2.02
N LEU A 96 0.15 -12.68 3.11
CA LEU A 96 1.18 -13.26 3.97
C LEU A 96 1.50 -14.72 3.69
N LYS A 97 0.75 -15.43 2.83
CA LYS A 97 1.08 -16.84 2.52
C LYS A 97 2.45 -16.96 1.83
N PHE A 98 2.75 -16.05 0.88
CA PHE A 98 3.98 -16.10 0.07
C PHE A 98 4.66 -14.72 -0.06
N PRO A 99 5.16 -14.12 1.04
CA PRO A 99 5.80 -12.80 1.01
C PRO A 99 7.07 -12.81 0.13
N LYS A 100 7.09 -11.92 -0.87
CA LYS A 100 8.27 -11.60 -1.70
C LYS A 100 9.08 -10.44 -1.12
N LEU A 101 10.02 -10.75 -0.23
CA LEU A 101 10.91 -9.74 0.34
C LEU A 101 11.91 -9.20 -0.70
N VAL A 102 12.19 -7.90 -0.66
CA VAL A 102 13.27 -7.29 -1.44
C VAL A 102 14.61 -7.78 -0.91
N LYS A 103 15.44 -8.36 -1.79
CA LYS A 103 16.73 -8.96 -1.45
C LYS A 103 17.88 -8.11 -2.03
N PRO A 104 18.96 -7.84 -1.28
CA PRO A 104 19.13 -8.14 0.15
C PRO A 104 18.29 -7.20 1.03
N ILE A 105 17.76 -7.72 2.14
CA ILE A 105 16.90 -6.97 3.07
C ILE A 105 17.72 -6.36 4.21
N SER A 106 17.51 -5.06 4.48
CA SER A 106 18.11 -4.38 5.63
C SER A 106 17.24 -4.51 6.88
N ARG A 107 17.84 -4.32 8.06
CA ARG A 107 17.12 -4.35 9.35
C ARG A 107 15.90 -3.43 9.37
N LYS A 108 16.04 -2.21 8.83
CA LYS A 108 14.93 -1.22 8.78
C LYS A 108 13.75 -1.71 7.93
N ARG A 109 14.03 -2.34 6.79
CA ARG A 109 12.98 -2.87 5.90
C ARG A 109 12.35 -4.12 6.49
N PHE A 110 13.15 -4.98 7.12
CA PHE A 110 12.64 -6.16 7.81
C PHE A 110 11.72 -5.77 8.97
N ALA A 111 12.09 -4.80 9.80
CA ALA A 111 11.23 -4.29 10.88
C ALA A 111 9.87 -3.79 10.36
N LYS A 112 9.84 -3.08 9.22
CA LYS A 112 8.58 -2.66 8.58
C LYS A 112 7.74 -3.85 8.10
N PHE A 113 8.38 -4.88 7.56
CA PHE A 113 7.71 -6.12 7.20
C PHE A 113 7.10 -6.82 8.43
N MET A 114 7.82 -6.86 9.55
CA MET A 114 7.31 -7.43 10.80
C MET A 114 6.12 -6.64 11.35
N GLN A 115 6.17 -5.30 11.30
CA GLN A 115 5.03 -4.44 11.66
C GLN A 115 3.81 -4.74 10.79
N PHE A 116 4.01 -4.91 9.48
CA PHE A 116 2.94 -5.31 8.57
C PHE A 116 2.35 -6.67 8.95
N CYS A 117 3.20 -7.67 9.24
CA CYS A 117 2.72 -8.99 9.65
C CYS A 117 1.85 -8.90 10.91
N ASN A 118 2.30 -8.16 11.93
CA ASN A 118 1.54 -7.97 13.16
C ASN A 118 0.18 -7.30 12.89
N ALA A 119 0.15 -6.26 12.06
CA ALA A 119 -1.10 -5.57 11.72
C ALA A 119 -2.10 -6.48 10.97
N VAL A 120 -1.62 -7.35 10.08
CA VAL A 120 -2.48 -8.33 9.41
C VAL A 120 -3.00 -9.38 10.40
N PHE A 121 -2.14 -9.88 11.30
CA PHE A 121 -2.52 -10.89 12.28
C PHE A 121 -3.42 -10.37 13.40
N GLU A 122 -3.35 -9.09 13.76
CA GLU A 122 -4.30 -8.48 14.70
C GLU A 122 -5.71 -8.39 14.12
N ASN A 123 -5.81 -8.12 12.81
CA ASN A 123 -7.10 -7.97 12.11
C ASN A 123 -7.67 -9.28 11.59
N SER A 124 -6.85 -10.32 11.45
CA SER A 124 -7.30 -11.65 11.02
C SER A 124 -7.33 -12.59 12.21
N CYS A 125 -8.50 -13.14 12.54
CA CYS A 125 -8.64 -14.18 13.59
C CYS A 125 -7.89 -15.50 13.27
N SER A 126 -7.00 -15.50 12.28
CA SER A 126 -6.19 -16.63 11.86
C SER A 126 -4.86 -16.68 12.60
N HIS A 127 -4.34 -17.90 12.79
CA HIS A 127 -3.01 -18.14 13.34
C HIS A 127 -1.93 -17.36 12.58
N ARG A 128 -0.95 -16.81 13.31
CA ARG A 128 0.23 -16.13 12.76
C ARG A 128 1.03 -17.07 11.87
N PHE A 129 0.69 -17.15 10.59
CA PHE A 129 1.19 -18.18 9.69
C PHE A 129 1.69 -17.60 8.36
N ILE A 130 2.88 -18.02 7.97
CA ILE A 130 3.49 -17.74 6.66
C ILE A 130 3.88 -19.08 6.05
N ASP A 131 3.41 -19.37 4.84
CA ASP A 131 3.68 -20.67 4.23
C ASP A 131 5.14 -20.76 3.76
N LYS A 132 5.62 -19.74 3.03
CA LYS A 132 7.01 -19.69 2.56
C LYS A 132 7.64 -18.32 2.75
N LEU A 133 8.80 -18.31 3.40
CA LEU A 133 9.59 -17.10 3.63
C LEU A 133 11.03 -17.31 3.17
N GLU A 134 11.53 -16.39 2.35
CA GLU A 134 12.93 -16.37 1.93
C GLU A 134 13.59 -15.08 2.39
N ILE A 135 14.65 -15.20 3.18
CA ILE A 135 15.38 -14.09 3.77
C ILE A 135 16.83 -14.13 3.31
N ILE A 136 17.24 -13.03 2.67
CA ILE A 136 18.63 -12.75 2.31
C ILE A 136 18.97 -11.40 2.93
N PRO A 137 19.54 -11.34 4.15
CA PRO A 137 19.83 -10.08 4.80
C PRO A 137 21.07 -9.40 4.24
N VAL A 138 21.22 -8.10 4.51
CA VAL A 138 22.52 -7.42 4.40
C VAL A 138 23.47 -7.99 5.46
N ARG A 139 24.73 -8.23 5.11
CA ARG A 139 25.74 -8.90 5.97
C ARG A 139 25.78 -8.38 7.41
N ASN A 140 25.76 -7.05 7.60
CA ASN A 140 25.86 -6.43 8.93
C ASN A 140 24.56 -6.52 9.74
N ASP A 141 23.43 -6.80 9.07
CA ASP A 141 22.11 -6.87 9.67
C ASP A 141 21.65 -8.32 9.93
N GLU A 142 22.41 -9.33 9.51
CA GLU A 142 21.99 -10.75 9.56
C GLU A 142 21.53 -11.19 10.95
N LEU A 143 22.35 -10.92 11.98
CA LEU A 143 22.01 -11.26 13.36
C LEU A 143 20.73 -10.55 13.83
N SER A 144 20.59 -9.25 13.53
CA SER A 144 19.41 -8.47 13.93
C SER A 144 18.13 -8.96 13.23
N VAL A 145 18.20 -9.26 11.94
CA VAL A 145 17.06 -9.78 11.17
C VAL A 145 16.68 -11.17 11.69
N PHE A 146 17.66 -12.01 11.99
CA PHE A 146 17.43 -13.36 12.49
C PHE A 146 16.83 -13.36 13.90
N SER A 147 17.33 -12.53 14.83
CA SER A 147 16.74 -12.36 16.16
C SER A 147 15.30 -11.82 16.10
N GLN A 148 15.04 -10.83 15.25
CA GLN A 148 13.67 -10.32 15.07
C GLN A 148 12.72 -11.38 14.55
N LEU A 149 13.18 -12.27 13.66
CA LEU A 149 12.38 -13.37 13.15
C LEU A 149 12.01 -14.36 14.27
N SER A 150 12.96 -14.72 15.13
CA SER A 150 12.69 -15.65 16.24
C SER A 150 11.73 -15.08 17.28
N GLU A 151 11.87 -13.81 17.62
CA GLU A 151 11.03 -13.14 18.63
C GLU A 151 9.59 -12.97 18.15
N ALA A 152 9.35 -12.98 16.84
CA ALA A 152 8.04 -12.70 16.25
C ALA A 152 6.96 -13.73 16.56
N SER A 153 7.35 -14.94 16.97
CA SER A 153 6.43 -16.06 17.23
C SER A 153 5.47 -16.34 16.06
N ILE A 154 5.96 -16.20 14.82
CA ILE A 154 5.22 -16.51 13.60
C ILE A 154 5.52 -17.96 13.21
N ARG A 155 4.47 -18.75 12.94
CA ARG A 155 4.62 -20.09 12.37
C ARG A 155 5.00 -19.97 10.89
N ILE A 156 6.08 -20.63 10.50
CA ILE A 156 6.57 -20.63 9.12
C ILE A 156 6.67 -22.09 8.66
N SER A 157 6.10 -22.47 7.52
CA SER A 157 6.24 -23.87 7.02
C SER A 157 7.59 -24.06 6.33
N HIS A 158 7.91 -23.17 5.40
CA HIS A 158 9.08 -23.27 4.55
C HIS A 158 9.97 -22.03 4.70
N LEU A 159 11.10 -22.18 5.39
CA LEU A 159 12.05 -21.09 5.62
C LEU A 159 13.32 -21.28 4.79
N SER A 160 13.68 -20.28 3.99
CA SER A 160 14.93 -20.24 3.25
C SER A 160 15.79 -19.08 3.73
N LEU A 161 16.94 -19.39 4.34
CA LEU A 161 17.90 -18.42 4.86
C LEU A 161 19.19 -18.48 4.04
N SER A 162 19.65 -17.33 3.56
CA SER A 162 20.98 -17.18 2.97
C SER A 162 21.81 -16.22 3.81
N LEU A 163 22.68 -16.78 4.66
CA LEU A 163 23.49 -16.05 5.63
C LEU A 163 24.97 -16.22 5.32
N ARG A 164 25.77 -15.18 5.59
CA ARG A 164 27.22 -15.16 5.37
C ARG A 164 28.02 -15.12 6.69
N VAL A 165 27.40 -14.63 7.77
CA VAL A 165 28.06 -14.41 9.07
C VAL A 165 27.74 -15.53 10.06
N ILE A 166 26.51 -16.06 9.99
CA ILE A 166 26.05 -17.17 10.83
C ILE A 166 26.38 -18.47 10.12
N ASP A 167 27.39 -19.17 10.62
CA ASP A 167 27.71 -20.54 10.21
C ASP A 167 26.85 -21.56 11.00
N ASN A 168 26.94 -22.83 10.62
CA ASN A 168 26.18 -23.91 11.26
C ASN A 168 26.46 -24.03 12.76
N LEU A 169 27.69 -23.78 13.21
CA LEU A 169 28.08 -23.89 14.62
C LEU A 169 27.45 -22.78 15.45
N LYS A 170 27.44 -21.55 14.94
CA LYS A 170 26.76 -20.42 15.59
C LYS A 170 25.26 -20.62 15.59
N LEU A 171 24.68 -21.15 14.52
CA LEU A 171 23.25 -21.48 14.48
C LEU A 171 22.88 -22.51 15.54
N LEU A 172 23.67 -23.59 15.68
CA LEU A 172 23.46 -24.61 16.72
C LEU A 172 23.53 -24.00 18.12
N LYS A 173 24.57 -23.20 18.41
CA LYS A 173 24.67 -22.51 19.71
C LYS A 173 23.49 -21.59 19.99
N LEU A 174 23.00 -20.88 18.97
CA LEU A 174 21.83 -20.02 19.10
C LEU A 174 20.57 -20.84 19.40
N LEU A 175 20.36 -21.97 18.70
CA LEU A 175 19.26 -22.89 18.98
C LEU A 175 19.33 -23.44 20.41
N ASP A 176 20.52 -23.83 20.87
CA ASP A 176 20.68 -24.36 22.24
C ASP A 176 20.39 -23.31 23.32
N SER A 177 20.70 -22.04 23.04
CA SER A 177 20.55 -20.93 24.00
C SER A 177 19.21 -20.18 23.95
N ASN A 178 18.39 -20.39 22.92
CA ASN A 178 17.20 -19.57 22.67
C ASN A 178 15.96 -20.45 22.40
N ASP A 179 15.01 -20.42 23.33
CA ASP A 179 13.77 -21.20 23.26
C ASP A 179 12.88 -20.78 22.08
N ASP A 180 12.84 -19.51 21.73
CA ASP A 180 12.00 -19.01 20.65
C ASP A 180 12.55 -19.41 19.29
N MET A 181 13.88 -19.47 19.15
CA MET A 181 14.53 -20.08 18.00
C MET A 181 14.17 -21.57 17.88
N ARG A 182 14.20 -22.32 18.99
CA ARG A 182 13.80 -23.74 18.98
C ARG A 182 12.36 -23.93 18.56
N LYS A 183 11.44 -23.11 19.08
CA LYS A 183 10.03 -23.13 18.66
C LYS A 183 9.88 -22.81 17.17
N LEU A 184 10.55 -21.78 16.68
CA LEU A 184 10.49 -21.39 15.26
C LEU A 184 10.95 -22.53 14.37
N PHE A 185 12.11 -23.14 14.67
CA PHE A 185 12.67 -24.23 13.88
C PHE A 185 11.91 -25.55 14.03
N GLY A 186 11.33 -25.83 15.20
CA GLY A 186 10.53 -27.03 15.45
C GLY A 186 9.17 -27.04 14.73
N LEU A 187 8.72 -25.88 14.24
CA LEU A 187 7.48 -25.74 13.49
C LEU A 187 7.69 -25.68 11.97
N LEU A 188 8.94 -25.79 11.50
CA LEU A 188 9.27 -25.80 10.07
C LEU A 188 8.99 -27.18 9.48
N ASP A 189 8.23 -27.21 8.40
CA ASP A 189 8.14 -28.39 7.53
C ASP A 189 9.40 -28.51 6.65
N PHE A 190 10.05 -27.37 6.36
CA PHE A 190 11.26 -27.34 5.56
C PHE A 190 12.18 -26.17 5.93
N LEU A 191 13.47 -26.46 6.04
CA LEU A 191 14.53 -25.47 6.18
C LEU A 191 15.51 -25.59 5.02
N ARG A 192 15.72 -24.49 4.29
CA ARG A 192 16.87 -24.31 3.40
C ARG A 192 17.83 -23.32 4.02
N PHE A 193 18.97 -23.81 4.48
CA PHE A 193 20.04 -22.97 4.99
C PHE A 193 21.20 -22.94 3.99
N LYS A 194 21.57 -21.75 3.50
CA LYS A 194 22.70 -21.57 2.59
C LYS A 194 23.74 -20.65 3.24
N CYS A 195 24.88 -21.22 3.62
CA CYS A 195 26.09 -20.46 3.90
C CYS A 195 26.66 -19.94 2.58
N LEU A 196 26.79 -18.63 2.45
CA LEU A 196 27.36 -17.95 1.27
C LEU A 196 28.77 -17.43 1.53
#